data_AF-A0AAE4IP02-F1
#
_entry.id   AF-A0AAE4IP02-F1
#
_cell.length_a   1.000
_cell.length_b   1.000
_cell.length_c   1.000
_cell.angle_alpha   90.00
_cell.angle_beta   90.00
_cell.angle_gamma   90.00
#
_symmetry.space_group_name_H-M   'P 1'
#
loop_
_entity.id
_entity.type
_entity.pdbx_description
1 polymer ?
#
loop_
_entity_poly.entity_id
_entity_poly.type
_entity_poly.pdbx_seq_one_letter_code
_entity_poly.pdbx_strand_id
1 'polypeptide(L)'
;MNIVCLDLEGVLVPEIWIEFAELTGIEALRATTRDIADYDELMTMRLETLRERGLGLPDIHQVIAKMEPLPGAAEFLQTLRSHYQVVILSDTFYEFAQPLMRQLDWPTLFCHSLQCEPNGRISGYTLRMTAHKQAAVEAFKQLNFRVVAAGDSYNDTGMLGAADRGLLFNAPERVMMDFPNFAVSHDYRTLAEQIAEGFAADG
;
A
#
# COMPACT_ATOMS: atom_id res chain seq x y z
N MET A 1 -8.83 20.80 -9.08
CA MET A 1 -7.67 19.96 -9.46
C MET A 1 -7.71 18.76 -8.55
N ASN A 2 -7.70 17.55 -9.12
CA ASN A 2 -8.11 16.34 -8.40
C ASN A 2 -6.93 15.35 -8.35
N ILE A 3 -6.66 14.81 -7.18
CA ILE A 3 -5.66 13.76 -6.96
C ILE A 3 -6.28 12.61 -6.17
N VAL A 4 -5.98 11.39 -6.61
CA VAL A 4 -6.38 10.16 -5.92
C VAL A 4 -5.17 9.59 -5.20
N CYS A 5 -5.33 9.33 -3.91
CA CYS A 5 -4.34 8.62 -3.10
C CYS A 5 -4.84 7.19 -2.85
N LEU A 6 -4.05 6.19 -3.21
CA LEU A 6 -4.40 4.79 -2.99
C LEU A 6 -3.39 4.15 -2.03
N ASP A 7 -3.83 3.26 -1.16
CA ASP A 7 -2.90 2.26 -0.62
C ASP A 7 -2.46 1.27 -1.72
N LEU A 8 -1.44 0.48 -1.43
CA LEU A 8 -0.89 -0.53 -2.32
C LEU A 8 -1.41 -1.93 -2.00
N GLU A 9 -1.02 -2.45 -0.84
CA GLU A 9 -1.37 -3.80 -0.37
C GLU A 9 -2.86 -3.82 0.00
N GLY A 10 -3.58 -4.90 -0.30
CA GLY A 10 -5.02 -5.00 -0.12
C GLY A 10 -5.87 -4.23 -1.15
N VAL A 11 -5.32 -3.18 -1.78
CA VAL A 11 -6.02 -2.35 -2.78
C VAL A 11 -5.63 -2.67 -4.21
N LEU A 12 -4.33 -2.76 -4.52
CA LEU A 12 -3.82 -3.00 -5.87
C LEU A 12 -3.04 -4.32 -5.99
N VAL A 13 -2.42 -4.77 -4.90
CA VAL A 13 -1.60 -5.99 -4.83
C VAL A 13 -1.96 -6.78 -3.57
N PRO A 14 -1.67 -8.09 -3.50
CA PRO A 14 -1.83 -8.85 -2.25
C PRO A 14 -0.89 -8.35 -1.15
N GLU A 15 -1.17 -8.74 0.09
CA GLU A 15 -0.26 -8.56 1.23
C GLU A 15 1.09 -9.23 0.96
N ILE A 16 2.13 -8.42 0.71
CA ILE A 16 3.39 -8.89 0.12
C ILE A 16 4.07 -9.90 1.04
N TRP A 17 4.12 -9.63 2.35
CA TRP A 17 4.77 -10.52 3.31
C TRP A 17 4.05 -11.85 3.48
N ILE A 18 2.72 -11.85 3.45
CA ILE A 18 1.91 -13.06 3.57
C ILE A 18 2.09 -13.90 2.31
N GLU A 19 1.96 -13.30 1.13
CA GLU A 19 2.14 -13.98 -0.14
C GLU A 19 3.58 -14.49 -0.31
N PHE A 20 4.57 -13.72 0.18
CA PHE A 20 5.97 -14.14 0.19
C PHE A 20 6.15 -15.39 1.05
N ALA A 21 5.54 -15.43 2.24
CA ALA A 21 5.60 -16.58 3.13
C ALA A 21 4.97 -17.83 2.49
N GLU A 22 3.83 -17.69 1.80
CA GLU A 22 3.18 -18.79 1.06
C GLU A 22 4.08 -19.32 -0.06
N LEU A 23 4.63 -18.43 -0.89
CA LEU A 23 5.46 -18.82 -2.04
C LEU A 23 6.81 -19.46 -1.64
N THR A 24 7.31 -19.14 -0.45
CA THR A 24 8.60 -19.64 0.06
C THR A 24 8.47 -20.74 1.10
N GLY A 25 7.27 -20.93 1.67
CA GLY A 25 7.03 -21.83 2.81
C GLY A 25 7.65 -21.35 4.12
N ILE A 26 7.98 -20.06 4.25
CA ILE A 26 8.62 -19.49 5.45
C ILE A 26 7.53 -18.93 6.38
N GLU A 27 6.96 -19.80 7.22
CA GLU A 27 5.83 -19.48 8.11
C GLU A 27 6.05 -18.24 8.98
N ALA A 28 7.28 -18.01 9.46
CA ALA A 28 7.61 -16.87 10.32
C ALA A 28 7.31 -15.51 9.65
N LEU A 29 7.36 -15.44 8.32
CA LEU A 29 7.09 -14.20 7.57
C LEU A 29 5.59 -13.87 7.45
N ARG A 30 4.70 -14.79 7.85
CA ARG A 30 3.25 -14.53 7.92
C ARG A 30 2.86 -13.61 9.07
N ALA A 31 3.74 -13.43 10.06
CA ALA A 31 3.45 -12.59 11.21
C ALA A 31 3.07 -11.17 10.77
N THR A 32 2.04 -10.64 11.42
CA THR A 32 1.48 -9.31 11.19
C THR A 32 1.58 -8.46 12.46
N THR A 33 1.12 -7.22 12.38
CA THR A 33 0.99 -6.35 13.56
C THR A 33 -0.04 -6.83 14.58
N ARG A 34 -0.88 -7.82 14.24
CA ARG A 34 -1.76 -8.51 15.19
C ARG A 34 -1.00 -9.48 16.09
N ASP A 35 0.11 -10.04 15.57
CA ASP A 35 0.96 -10.99 16.27
C ASP A 35 2.08 -10.27 17.03
N ILE A 36 2.70 -9.27 16.39
CA ILE A 36 3.78 -8.45 16.94
C ILE A 36 3.39 -6.97 16.77
N ALA A 37 2.90 -6.35 17.84
CA ALA A 37 2.35 -4.99 17.79
C ALA A 37 3.38 -3.91 17.46
N ASP A 38 4.63 -4.09 17.90
CA ASP A 38 5.72 -3.17 17.60
C ASP A 38 6.24 -3.41 16.18
N TYR A 39 6.15 -2.38 15.33
CA TYR A 39 6.56 -2.47 13.93
C TYR A 39 8.07 -2.73 13.77
N ASP A 40 8.90 -2.17 14.66
CA ASP A 40 10.35 -2.36 14.62
C ASP A 40 10.73 -3.78 15.04
N GLU A 41 10.06 -4.32 16.05
CA GLU A 41 10.20 -5.73 16.44
C GLU A 41 9.78 -6.67 15.29
N LEU A 42 8.64 -6.41 14.66
CA LEU A 42 8.14 -7.19 13.52
C LEU A 42 9.11 -7.15 12.34
N MET A 43 9.60 -5.96 11.98
CA MET A 43 10.53 -5.79 10.86
C MET A 43 11.90 -6.39 11.17
N THR A 44 12.40 -6.23 12.40
CA THR A 44 13.65 -6.86 12.83
C THR A 44 13.55 -8.38 12.70
N MET A 45 12.46 -8.98 13.19
CA MET A 45 12.21 -10.41 13.05
C MET A 45 12.17 -10.86 11.58
N ARG A 46 11.47 -10.12 10.71
CA ARG A 46 11.37 -10.43 9.28
C ARG A 46 12.73 -10.38 8.58
N LEU A 47 13.52 -9.33 8.83
CA LEU A 47 14.85 -9.16 8.23
C LEU A 47 15.84 -10.22 8.75
N GLU A 48 15.79 -10.55 10.04
CA GLU A 48 16.60 -11.63 10.61
C GLU A 48 16.22 -12.99 10.01
N THR A 49 14.93 -13.26 9.83
CA THR A 49 14.45 -14.49 9.17
C THR A 49 15.00 -14.59 7.74
N LEU A 50 14.98 -13.50 6.96
CA LEU A 50 15.58 -13.49 5.62
C LEU A 50 17.09 -13.76 5.67
N ARG A 51 17.79 -13.16 6.62
CA ARG A 51 19.24 -13.33 6.83
C ARG A 51 19.61 -14.77 7.17
N GLU A 52 18.89 -15.41 8.09
CA GLU A 52 19.11 -16.81 8.49
C GLU A 52 18.89 -17.79 7.34
N ARG A 53 17.98 -17.45 6.42
CA ARG A 53 17.69 -18.23 5.21
C ARG A 53 18.60 -17.90 4.03
N GLY A 54 19.49 -16.92 4.18
CA GLY A 54 20.40 -16.48 3.12
C GLY A 54 19.70 -15.80 1.94
N LEU A 55 18.51 -15.22 2.15
CA LEU A 55 17.73 -14.56 1.11
C LEU A 55 18.13 -13.08 0.99
N GLY A 56 18.70 -12.72 -0.15
CA GLY A 56 19.00 -11.33 -0.51
C GLY A 56 17.90 -10.70 -1.36
N LEU A 57 18.07 -9.42 -1.68
CA LEU A 57 17.17 -8.66 -2.56
C LEU A 57 16.93 -9.35 -3.92
N PRO A 58 17.93 -9.93 -4.61
CA PRO A 58 17.70 -10.64 -5.86
C PRO A 58 16.77 -11.86 -5.72
N ASP A 59 16.89 -12.60 -4.61
CA ASP A 59 16.03 -13.77 -4.34
C ASP A 59 14.61 -13.30 -4.02
N ILE A 60 14.50 -12.22 -3.23
CA ILE A 60 13.22 -11.63 -2.88
C ILE A 60 12.48 -11.12 -4.12
N HIS A 61 13.19 -10.47 -5.04
CA HIS A 61 12.63 -10.05 -6.33
C HIS A 61 12.12 -11.22 -7.15
N GLN A 62 12.83 -12.36 -7.17
CA GLN A 62 12.37 -13.55 -7.90
C GLN A 62 11.07 -14.11 -7.33
N VAL A 63 10.86 -14.00 -6.02
CA VAL A 63 9.61 -14.43 -5.38
C VAL A 63 8.50 -13.41 -5.65
N ILE A 64 8.74 -12.11 -5.40
CA ILE A 64 7.74 -11.05 -5.61
C ILE A 64 7.33 -10.94 -7.09
N ALA A 65 8.23 -11.21 -8.03
CA ALA A 65 7.90 -11.22 -9.46
C ALA A 65 6.92 -12.34 -9.86
N LYS A 66 6.68 -13.35 -9.01
CA LYS A 66 5.65 -14.37 -9.22
C LYS A 66 4.28 -13.95 -8.68
N MET A 67 4.23 -12.88 -7.90
CA MET A 67 2.97 -12.28 -7.45
C MET A 67 2.37 -11.45 -8.57
N GLU A 68 1.05 -11.40 -8.63
CA GLU A 68 0.31 -10.58 -9.56
C GLU A 68 -0.46 -9.47 -8.81
N PRO A 69 -0.66 -8.29 -9.42
CA PRO A 69 -1.68 -7.36 -8.96
C PRO A 69 -3.04 -8.04 -8.80
N LEU A 70 -3.88 -7.52 -7.92
CA LEU A 70 -5.22 -8.06 -7.71
C LEU A 70 -6.03 -8.04 -9.02
N PRO A 71 -6.97 -8.99 -9.23
CA PRO A 71 -7.73 -9.08 -10.48
C PRO A 71 -8.46 -7.77 -10.82
N GLY A 72 -8.07 -7.11 -11.90
CA GLY A 72 -8.62 -5.82 -12.35
C GLY A 72 -7.88 -4.58 -11.84
N ALA A 73 -6.90 -4.70 -10.95
CA ALA A 73 -6.17 -3.57 -10.36
C ALA A 73 -5.44 -2.73 -11.40
N ALA A 74 -4.76 -3.38 -12.36
CA ALA A 74 -4.00 -2.69 -13.40
C ALA A 74 -4.91 -1.87 -14.34
N GLU A 75 -6.04 -2.44 -14.77
CA GLU A 75 -7.04 -1.75 -15.60
C GLU A 75 -7.71 -0.60 -14.84
N PHE A 76 -8.06 -0.82 -13.57
CA PHE A 76 -8.58 0.20 -12.68
C PHE A 76 -7.60 1.38 -12.53
N LEU A 77 -6.33 1.11 -12.24
CA LEU A 77 -5.30 2.13 -12.10
C LEU A 77 -5.07 2.89 -13.40
N GLN A 78 -5.03 2.21 -14.54
CA GLN A 78 -4.90 2.85 -15.85
C GLN A 78 -6.09 3.77 -16.13
N THR A 79 -7.31 3.31 -15.84
CA THR A 79 -8.53 4.10 -16.01
C THR A 79 -8.48 5.35 -15.13
N LEU A 80 -8.15 5.22 -13.84
CA LEU A 80 -8.00 6.37 -12.95
C LEU A 80 -6.97 7.38 -13.44
N ARG A 81 -5.79 6.92 -13.90
CA ARG A 81 -4.71 7.78 -14.42
C ARG A 81 -5.11 8.55 -15.69
N SER A 82 -6.13 8.10 -16.40
CA SER A 82 -6.66 8.81 -17.58
C SER A 82 -7.53 10.02 -17.19
N HIS A 83 -8.04 10.06 -15.96
CA HIS A 83 -8.94 11.10 -15.45
C HIS A 83 -8.33 11.98 -14.35
N TYR A 84 -7.40 11.43 -13.55
CA TYR A 84 -6.88 12.07 -12.34
C TYR A 84 -5.36 11.89 -12.22
N GLN A 85 -4.74 12.74 -11.38
CA GLN A 85 -3.42 12.42 -10.86
C GLN A 85 -3.58 11.31 -9.81
N VAL A 86 -2.68 10.32 -9.80
CA VAL A 86 -2.73 9.19 -8.87
C VAL A 86 -1.38 9.04 -8.18
N VAL A 87 -1.41 8.89 -6.85
CA VAL A 87 -0.24 8.62 -6.02
C VAL A 87 -0.54 7.45 -5.10
N ILE A 88 0.41 6.52 -4.99
CA ILE A 88 0.32 5.38 -4.08
C ILE A 88 1.03 5.74 -2.77
N LEU A 89 0.35 5.58 -1.64
CA LEU A 89 0.84 5.85 -0.28
C LEU A 89 0.85 4.55 0.51
N SER A 90 2.02 3.95 0.74
CA SER A 90 2.12 2.59 1.31
C SER A 90 3.24 2.46 2.34
N ASP A 91 3.04 1.63 3.36
CA ASP A 91 4.06 1.29 4.37
C ASP A 91 5.08 0.24 3.85
N THR A 92 4.99 -0.16 2.57
CA THR A 92 5.95 -1.05 1.92
C THR A 92 7.35 -0.44 1.79
N PHE A 93 8.26 -1.15 1.10
CA PHE A 93 9.61 -0.67 0.79
C PHE A 93 9.85 -0.60 -0.72
N TYR A 94 10.54 0.45 -1.19
CA TYR A 94 10.82 0.64 -2.62
C TYR A 94 11.52 -0.58 -3.25
N GLU A 95 12.50 -1.11 -2.55
CA GLU A 95 13.32 -2.23 -2.98
C GLU A 95 12.47 -3.50 -3.07
N PHE A 96 11.45 -3.68 -2.23
CA PHE A 96 10.55 -4.83 -2.31
C PHE A 96 9.45 -4.68 -3.34
N ALA A 97 8.79 -3.52 -3.38
CA ALA A 97 7.65 -3.30 -4.25
C ALA A 97 8.05 -3.27 -5.74
N GLN A 98 9.34 -3.16 -6.06
CA GLN A 98 9.83 -2.92 -7.43
C GLN A 98 9.24 -3.87 -8.50
N PRO A 99 9.18 -5.21 -8.33
CA PRO A 99 8.60 -6.08 -9.36
C PRO A 99 7.10 -5.85 -9.56
N LEU A 100 6.34 -5.58 -8.49
CA LEU A 100 4.90 -5.26 -8.56
C LEU A 100 4.66 -3.88 -9.17
N MET A 101 5.50 -2.89 -8.84
CA MET A 101 5.43 -1.54 -9.43
C MET A 101 5.64 -1.58 -10.94
N ARG A 102 6.51 -2.48 -11.44
CA ARG A 102 6.66 -2.72 -12.88
C ARG A 102 5.35 -3.21 -13.51
N GLN A 103 4.64 -4.13 -12.85
CA GLN A 103 3.39 -4.69 -13.35
C GLN A 103 2.25 -3.65 -13.35
N LEU A 104 2.33 -2.63 -12.50
CA LEU A 104 1.38 -1.51 -12.43
C LEU A 104 1.77 -0.31 -13.30
N ASP A 105 2.80 -0.44 -14.15
CA ASP A 105 3.33 0.65 -15.00
C ASP A 105 3.81 1.88 -14.20
N TRP A 106 4.57 1.60 -13.13
CA TRP A 106 5.35 2.57 -12.35
C TRP A 106 4.57 3.84 -11.92
N PRO A 107 3.42 3.70 -11.23
CA PRO A 107 2.79 4.86 -10.62
C PRO A 107 3.73 5.47 -9.57
N THR A 108 3.55 6.76 -9.28
CA THR A 108 4.28 7.41 -8.19
C THR A 108 3.98 6.69 -6.87
N LEU A 109 5.01 6.11 -6.26
CA LEU A 109 4.93 5.42 -4.98
C LEU A 109 5.66 6.23 -3.91
N PHE A 110 5.01 6.38 -2.77
CA PHE A 110 5.52 7.05 -1.58
C PHE A 110 5.52 6.06 -0.42
N CYS A 111 6.67 5.43 -0.18
CA CYS A 111 6.84 4.41 0.86
C CYS A 111 8.17 4.53 1.62
N HIS A 112 8.56 3.48 2.33
CA HIS A 112 9.82 3.36 3.07
C HIS A 112 10.94 2.77 2.20
N SER A 113 12.15 2.63 2.75
CA SER A 113 13.30 2.07 2.02
C SER A 113 14.06 1.05 2.87
N LEU A 114 14.56 0.00 2.23
CA LEU A 114 15.48 -0.97 2.79
C LEU A 114 16.92 -0.49 2.61
N GLN A 115 17.76 -0.83 3.58
CA GLN A 115 19.19 -0.66 3.48
C GLN A 115 19.77 -1.93 2.86
N CYS A 116 20.28 -1.82 1.64
CA CYS A 116 20.84 -2.95 0.90
C CYS A 116 22.33 -2.76 0.64
N GLU A 117 23.11 -3.80 0.88
CA GLU A 117 24.53 -3.86 0.57
C GLU A 117 24.75 -4.16 -0.92
N PRO A 118 25.97 -3.90 -1.47
CA PRO A 118 26.26 -4.16 -2.88
C PRO A 118 26.08 -5.61 -3.33
N ASN A 119 26.15 -6.58 -2.41
CA ASN A 119 25.90 -7.99 -2.67
C ASN A 119 24.40 -8.38 -2.62
N GLY A 120 23.50 -7.41 -2.41
CA GLY A 120 22.06 -7.63 -2.28
C GLY A 120 21.61 -8.04 -0.89
N ARG A 121 22.50 -8.15 0.11
CA ARG A 121 22.11 -8.42 1.49
C ARG A 121 21.35 -7.22 2.07
N ILE A 122 20.25 -7.48 2.76
CA ILE A 122 19.50 -6.45 3.48
C ILE A 122 20.09 -6.30 4.87
N SER A 123 20.57 -5.11 5.21
CA SER A 123 21.22 -4.80 6.48
C SER A 123 20.30 -4.08 7.47
N GLY A 124 19.15 -3.61 7.01
CA GLY A 124 18.19 -2.86 7.82
C GLY A 124 17.13 -2.17 6.96
N TYR A 125 16.42 -1.23 7.56
CA TYR A 125 15.39 -0.44 6.89
C TYR A 125 15.32 0.97 7.47
N THR A 126 14.69 1.88 6.73
CA THR A 126 14.50 3.27 7.10
C THR A 126 13.04 3.65 6.87
N LEU A 127 12.34 3.96 7.97
CA LEU A 127 11.03 4.60 7.88
C LEU A 127 11.20 6.02 7.33
N ARG A 128 10.33 6.40 6.40
CA ARG A 128 10.40 7.73 5.78
C ARG A 128 10.00 8.84 6.75
N MET A 129 8.87 8.65 7.43
CA MET A 129 8.35 9.52 8.50
C MET A 129 7.17 8.81 9.19
N THR A 130 6.87 9.21 10.42
CA THR A 130 5.62 8.79 11.11
C THR A 130 4.39 9.37 10.41
N ALA A 131 3.28 8.63 10.35
CA ALA A 131 2.02 9.05 9.75
C ALA A 131 2.15 9.58 8.30
N HIS A 132 3.07 9.00 7.53
CA HIS A 132 3.47 9.52 6.22
C HIS A 132 2.35 9.58 5.18
N LYS A 133 1.36 8.67 5.24
CA LYS A 133 0.21 8.69 4.33
C LYS A 133 -0.68 9.90 4.59
N GLN A 134 -1.02 10.16 5.86
CA GLN A 134 -1.77 11.34 6.28
C GLN A 134 -1.04 12.63 5.90
N ALA A 135 0.26 12.74 6.23
CA ALA A 135 1.05 13.93 5.93
C ALA A 135 1.13 14.23 4.42
N ALA A 136 1.17 13.19 3.57
CA ALA A 136 1.15 13.38 2.12
C ALA A 136 -0.18 13.97 1.64
N VAL A 137 -1.32 13.47 2.13
CA VAL A 137 -2.64 14.00 1.81
C VAL A 137 -2.76 15.47 2.23
N GLU A 138 -2.34 15.81 3.46
CA GLU A 138 -2.35 17.18 3.96
C GLU A 138 -1.47 18.11 3.10
N ALA A 139 -0.30 17.64 2.67
CA ALA A 139 0.57 18.39 1.77
C ALA A 139 -0.07 18.62 0.39
N PHE A 140 -0.75 17.62 -0.19
CA PHE A 140 -1.48 17.82 -1.45
C PHE A 140 -2.60 18.85 -1.31
N LYS A 141 -3.30 18.88 -0.17
CA LYS A 141 -4.32 19.90 0.12
C LYS A 141 -3.72 21.31 0.23
N GLN A 142 -2.54 21.45 0.83
CA GLN A 142 -1.81 22.73 0.85
C GLN A 142 -1.43 23.23 -0.54
N LEU A 143 -1.30 22.32 -1.52
CA LEU A 143 -1.09 22.64 -2.93
C LEU A 143 -2.41 22.90 -3.70
N ASN A 144 -3.53 23.05 -3.00
CA ASN A 144 -4.88 23.27 -3.55
C ASN A 144 -5.40 22.11 -4.42
N PHE A 145 -4.95 20.88 -4.17
CA PHE A 145 -5.63 19.70 -4.71
C PHE A 145 -6.82 19.31 -3.83
N ARG A 146 -7.90 18.87 -4.48
CA ARG A 146 -8.94 18.07 -3.85
C ARG A 146 -8.48 16.61 -3.84
N VAL A 147 -8.55 15.96 -2.70
CA VAL A 147 -8.01 14.62 -2.48
C VAL A 147 -9.13 13.64 -2.19
N VAL A 148 -9.23 12.59 -3.00
CA VAL A 148 -9.97 11.37 -2.65
C VAL A 148 -8.95 10.29 -2.30
N ALA A 149 -9.15 9.58 -1.21
CA ALA A 149 -8.25 8.51 -0.78
C ALA A 149 -9.00 7.18 -0.62
N ALA A 150 -8.34 6.07 -0.97
CA ALA A 150 -8.86 4.72 -0.76
C ALA A 150 -7.81 3.82 -0.13
N GLY A 151 -8.23 3.02 0.86
CA GLY A 151 -7.41 2.07 1.61
C GLY A 151 -8.28 0.93 2.12
N ASP A 152 -7.69 -0.08 2.73
CA ASP A 152 -8.39 -1.29 3.19
C ASP A 152 -8.26 -1.53 4.71
N SER A 153 -7.33 -0.85 5.39
CA SER A 153 -6.91 -1.25 6.73
C SER A 153 -6.80 -0.08 7.74
N TYR A 154 -6.52 -0.39 9.01
CA TYR A 154 -6.38 0.61 10.07
C TYR A 154 -5.25 1.61 9.82
N ASN A 155 -4.14 1.19 9.18
CA ASN A 155 -3.01 2.07 8.85
C ASN A 155 -3.39 3.18 7.85
N ASP A 156 -4.49 3.03 7.13
CA ASP A 156 -4.98 4.03 6.17
C ASP A 156 -5.90 5.07 6.79
N THR A 157 -6.45 4.82 7.97
CA THR A 157 -7.50 5.66 8.55
C THR A 157 -7.10 7.13 8.72
N GLY A 158 -5.83 7.41 8.99
CA GLY A 158 -5.29 8.77 9.00
C GLY A 158 -5.26 9.43 7.61
N MET A 159 -4.88 8.67 6.57
CA MET A 159 -4.95 9.11 5.16
C MET A 159 -6.39 9.38 4.74
N LEU A 160 -7.30 8.45 5.03
CA LEU A 160 -8.72 8.53 4.69
C LEU A 160 -9.41 9.69 5.41
N GLY A 161 -9.09 9.92 6.67
CA GLY A 161 -9.64 11.01 7.47
C GLY A 161 -9.14 12.40 7.07
N ALA A 162 -7.92 12.51 6.52
CA ALA A 162 -7.37 13.79 6.06
C ALA A 162 -7.85 14.19 4.65
N ALA A 163 -8.24 13.19 3.84
CA ALA A 163 -8.76 13.41 2.49
C ALA A 163 -10.10 14.15 2.51
N ASP A 164 -10.47 14.78 1.39
CA ASP A 164 -11.81 15.39 1.25
C ASP A 164 -12.89 14.31 1.15
N ARG A 165 -12.50 13.12 0.67
CA ARG A 165 -13.30 11.89 0.73
C ARG A 165 -12.40 10.69 0.97
N GLY A 166 -12.64 9.97 2.08
CA GLY A 166 -12.03 8.67 2.37
C GLY A 166 -12.96 7.52 2.00
N LEU A 167 -12.41 6.48 1.39
CA LEU A 167 -13.10 5.27 0.94
C LEU A 167 -12.40 4.02 1.50
N LEU A 168 -13.18 3.03 1.90
CA LEU A 168 -12.70 1.70 2.24
C LEU A 168 -12.91 0.76 1.04
N PHE A 169 -11.88 -0.02 0.70
CA PHE A 169 -11.94 -1.02 -0.36
C PHE A 169 -11.57 -2.38 0.22
N ASN A 170 -12.47 -3.37 0.11
CA ASN A 170 -12.25 -4.72 0.65
C ASN A 170 -11.77 -4.77 2.11
N ALA A 171 -12.15 -3.77 2.91
CA ALA A 171 -11.72 -3.65 4.29
C ALA A 171 -12.32 -4.76 5.18
N PRO A 172 -11.59 -5.24 6.20
CA PRO A 172 -12.12 -6.17 7.18
C PRO A 172 -13.37 -5.63 7.90
N GLU A 173 -14.31 -6.51 8.26
CA GLU A 173 -15.57 -6.14 8.94
C GLU A 173 -15.36 -5.23 10.15
N ARG A 174 -14.33 -5.51 10.94
CA ARG A 174 -14.01 -4.71 12.12
C ARG A 174 -13.59 -3.27 11.78
N VAL A 175 -12.82 -3.07 10.70
CA VAL A 175 -12.45 -1.73 10.21
C VAL A 175 -13.69 -0.98 9.75
N MET A 176 -14.58 -1.66 9.02
CA MET A 176 -15.84 -1.06 8.56
C MET A 176 -16.75 -0.65 9.73
N MET A 177 -16.81 -1.45 10.79
CA MET A 177 -17.58 -1.15 12.00
C MET A 177 -17.00 0.02 12.80
N ASP A 178 -15.68 0.11 12.90
CA ASP A 178 -15.01 1.17 13.66
C ASP A 178 -15.01 2.51 12.89
N PHE A 179 -15.09 2.48 11.56
CA PHE A 179 -15.09 3.66 10.69
C PHE A 179 -16.31 3.73 9.75
N PRO A 180 -17.55 3.79 10.29
CA PRO A 180 -18.77 3.73 9.49
C PRO A 180 -18.99 4.96 8.59
N ASN A 181 -18.18 6.01 8.74
CA ASN A 181 -18.26 7.23 7.96
C ASN A 181 -17.61 7.10 6.57
N PHE A 182 -16.76 6.10 6.35
CA PHE A 182 -16.17 5.84 5.04
C PHE A 182 -17.10 4.98 4.21
N ALA A 183 -17.32 5.37 2.96
CA ALA A 183 -18.04 4.51 2.02
C ALA A 183 -17.19 3.28 1.72
N VAL A 184 -17.85 2.13 1.60
CA VAL A 184 -17.20 0.84 1.36
C VAL A 184 -17.48 0.40 -0.08
N SER A 185 -16.49 -0.20 -0.71
CA SER A 185 -16.63 -0.90 -1.98
C SER A 185 -15.86 -2.24 -1.95
N HIS A 186 -16.30 -3.19 -2.78
CA HIS A 186 -15.70 -4.53 -2.87
C HIS A 186 -15.26 -4.88 -4.30
N ASP A 187 -15.45 -3.97 -5.24
CA ASP A 187 -15.07 -4.13 -6.64
C ASP A 187 -14.60 -2.80 -7.22
N TYR A 188 -13.71 -2.87 -8.20
CA TYR A 188 -13.06 -1.68 -8.77
C TYR A 188 -14.01 -0.75 -9.51
N ARG A 189 -15.13 -1.25 -10.04
CA ARG A 189 -16.12 -0.40 -10.72
C ARG A 189 -16.81 0.48 -9.69
N THR A 190 -17.33 -0.10 -8.61
CA THR A 190 -17.94 0.65 -7.51
C THR A 190 -16.94 1.62 -6.88
N LEU A 191 -15.68 1.21 -6.69
CA LEU A 191 -14.65 2.11 -6.19
C LEU A 191 -14.41 3.31 -7.12
N ALA A 192 -14.34 3.09 -8.44
CA ALA A 192 -14.17 4.16 -9.42
C ALA A 192 -15.35 5.15 -9.42
N GLU A 193 -16.59 4.64 -9.32
CA GLU A 193 -17.81 5.45 -9.21
C GLU A 193 -17.77 6.33 -7.94
N GLN A 194 -17.43 5.75 -6.78
CA GLN A 194 -17.32 6.47 -5.53
C GLN A 194 -16.20 7.52 -5.55
N ILE A 195 -15.09 7.26 -6.25
CA ILE A 195 -14.03 8.26 -6.47
C ILE A 195 -14.55 9.43 -7.29
N ALA A 196 -15.29 9.16 -8.38
CA ALA A 196 -15.85 10.20 -9.22
C ALA A 196 -16.89 11.06 -8.46
N GLU A 197 -17.78 10.43 -7.69
CA GLU A 197 -18.73 11.11 -6.80
C GLU A 197 -18.01 12.00 -5.78
N GLY A 198 -16.90 11.50 -5.22
CA GLY A 198 -16.03 12.21 -4.29
C GLY A 198 -15.42 13.50 -4.85
N PHE A 199 -15.44 13.69 -6.17
CA PHE A 199 -15.04 14.92 -6.86
C PHE A 199 -16.22 15.76 -7.40
N ALA A 200 -17.41 15.19 -7.52
CA ALA A 200 -18.60 15.87 -8.03
C ALA A 200 -19.34 16.68 -6.95
N ALA A 201 -19.21 16.31 -5.67
CA ALA A 201 -20.03 16.83 -4.57
C ALA A 201 -19.84 18.32 -4.20
N ASP A 202 -18.90 19.06 -4.84
CA ASP A 202 -18.68 20.49 -4.57
C ASP A 202 -18.69 21.36 -5.84
N GLY A 203 -19.40 20.91 -6.89
CA GLY A 203 -19.61 21.64 -8.15
C GLY A 203 -20.98 22.32 -8.22
#